data_AF-A0A888TCN5-F1
#
_entry.id   AF-A0A888TCN5-F1
#
_cell.length_a   1.000
_cell.length_b   1.000
_cell.length_c   1.000
_cell.angle_alpha   90.00
_cell.angle_beta   90.00
_cell.angle_gamma   90.00
#
_symmetry.space_group_name_H-M   'P 1'
#
loop_
_entity.id
_entity.type
_entity.pdbx_description
1 polymer ?
#
loop_
_entity_poly.entity_id
_entity_poly.type
_entity_poly.pdbx_seq_one_letter_code
_entity_poly.pdbx_strand_id
1 'polypeptide(L)'
;MDINFFIKSFINSNSYLEQFDILKSSAVKEEYLSIFVYLCFATFLGLLIISLSYFLVTQSPETEKLSTYECGFDPYGDTREQFNIRFYIIAILFVLFDIEIIFMLPWCLSLSQLDLLGFWSMVEFLAELGIGFIYVWCVGAIEWS
;
A
#
# COMPACT_ATOMS: atom_id res chain seq x y z
N MET A 1 5.30 -48.86 11.10
CA MET A 1 4.64 -47.66 10.53
C MET A 1 4.62 -47.87 9.03
N ASP A 2 3.44 -48.15 8.46
CA ASP A 2 3.32 -48.71 7.11
C ASP A 2 3.47 -47.66 6.01
N ILE A 3 4.41 -47.90 5.10
CA ILE A 3 4.68 -47.08 3.90
C ILE A 3 3.41 -46.90 3.03
N ASN A 4 2.52 -47.90 3.01
CA ASN A 4 1.26 -47.84 2.27
C ASN A 4 0.27 -46.81 2.84
N PHE A 5 0.33 -46.50 4.14
CA PHE A 5 -0.49 -45.45 4.75
C PHE A 5 -0.06 -44.06 4.27
N PHE A 6 1.26 -43.85 4.17
CA PHE A 6 1.83 -42.59 3.69
C PHE A 6 1.53 -42.36 2.20
N ILE A 7 1.64 -43.40 1.37
CA ILE A 7 1.32 -43.32 -0.07
C ILE A 7 -0.17 -43.03 -0.30
N LYS A 8 -1.07 -43.64 0.49
CA LYS A 8 -2.51 -43.40 0.36
C LYS A 8 -2.90 -41.98 0.81
N SER A 9 -2.24 -41.46 1.85
CA SER A 9 -2.37 -40.08 2.29
C SER A 9 -1.84 -39.08 1.24
N PHE A 10 -0.76 -39.43 0.55
CA PHE A 10 -0.14 -38.60 -0.50
C PHE A 10 -0.99 -38.56 -1.78
N ILE A 11 -1.51 -39.71 -2.23
CA ILE A 11 -2.40 -39.79 -3.40
C ILE A 11 -3.73 -39.05 -3.16
N ASN A 12 -4.27 -39.10 -1.94
CA ASN A 12 -5.49 -38.37 -1.57
C ASN A 12 -5.26 -36.85 -1.40
N SER A 13 -4.02 -36.36 -1.36
CA SER A 13 -3.72 -34.92 -1.34
C SER A 13 -3.94 -34.27 -2.71
N ASN A 14 -3.81 -35.04 -3.80
CA ASN A 14 -3.87 -34.50 -5.16
C ASN A 14 -5.29 -34.06 -5.56
N SER A 15 -6.33 -34.66 -4.98
CA SER A 15 -7.73 -34.29 -5.20
C SER A 15 -8.11 -32.96 -4.54
N TYR A 16 -7.50 -32.60 -3.40
CA TYR A 16 -7.72 -31.31 -2.74
C TYR A 16 -7.02 -30.15 -3.47
N LEU A 17 -5.87 -30.41 -4.10
CA LEU A 17 -5.16 -29.42 -4.91
C LEU A 17 -5.93 -29.08 -6.19
N GLU A 18 -6.51 -30.08 -6.86
CA GLU A 18 -7.38 -29.88 -8.04
C GLU A 18 -8.69 -29.15 -7.69
N GLN A 19 -9.32 -29.46 -6.55
CA GLN A 19 -10.51 -28.76 -6.07
C GLN A 19 -10.20 -27.28 -5.75
N PHE A 20 -9.01 -26.99 -5.23
CA PHE A 20 -8.55 -25.63 -4.93
C PHE A 20 -8.22 -24.84 -6.20
N ASP A 21 -7.64 -25.48 -7.21
CA ASP A 21 -7.36 -24.85 -8.52
C ASP A 21 -8.65 -24.54 -9.31
N ILE A 22 -9.67 -25.40 -9.26
CA ILE A 22 -10.93 -25.18 -10.00
C ILE A 22 -11.79 -24.07 -9.38
N LEU A 23 -11.83 -23.94 -8.04
CA LEU A 23 -12.55 -22.86 -7.35
C LEU A 23 -11.79 -21.52 -7.41
N LYS A 24 -10.46 -21.55 -7.49
CA LYS A 24 -9.61 -20.35 -7.57
C LYS A 24 -9.49 -19.80 -8.99
N SER A 25 -9.55 -20.65 -10.01
CA SER A 25 -9.35 -20.26 -11.41
C SER A 25 -10.51 -19.45 -12.03
N SER A 26 -11.75 -19.60 -11.54
CA SER A 26 -12.92 -18.87 -12.06
C SER A 26 -13.22 -17.59 -11.27
N ALA A 27 -13.42 -17.68 -9.96
CA ALA A 27 -13.85 -16.52 -9.14
C ALA A 27 -12.75 -15.45 -9.01
N VAL A 28 -11.51 -15.84 -8.69
CA VAL A 28 -10.39 -14.90 -8.56
C VAL A 28 -10.04 -14.29 -9.92
N LYS A 29 -10.05 -15.08 -10.99
CA LYS A 29 -9.79 -14.57 -12.33
C LYS A 29 -10.86 -13.58 -12.77
N GLU A 30 -12.14 -13.86 -12.54
CA GLU A 30 -13.23 -12.96 -12.92
C GLU A 30 -13.26 -11.68 -12.08
N GLU A 31 -13.08 -11.76 -10.77
CA GLU A 31 -13.06 -10.59 -9.88
C GLU A 31 -11.85 -9.69 -10.16
N TYR A 32 -10.63 -10.26 -10.24
CA TYR A 32 -9.42 -9.48 -10.50
C TYR A 32 -9.37 -8.96 -11.93
N LEU A 33 -9.87 -9.71 -12.92
CA LEU A 33 -10.02 -9.23 -14.29
C LEU A 33 -10.98 -8.05 -14.34
N SER A 34 -12.10 -8.10 -13.61
CA SER A 34 -13.05 -6.99 -13.55
C SER A 34 -12.41 -5.73 -12.96
N ILE A 35 -11.66 -5.86 -11.86
CA ILE A 35 -10.90 -4.76 -11.24
C ILE A 35 -9.87 -4.20 -12.23
N PHE A 36 -9.13 -5.08 -12.92
CA PHE A 36 -8.12 -4.67 -13.89
C PHE A 36 -8.72 -3.94 -15.09
N VAL A 37 -9.83 -4.44 -15.64
CA VAL A 37 -10.56 -3.78 -16.73
C VAL A 37 -11.07 -2.41 -16.28
N TYR A 38 -11.58 -2.29 -15.06
CA TYR A 38 -12.00 -1.00 -14.51
C TYR A 38 -10.83 -0.01 -14.39
N LEU A 39 -9.67 -0.47 -13.91
CA LEU A 39 -8.46 0.36 -13.82
C LEU A 39 -7.98 0.82 -15.20
N CYS A 40 -7.97 -0.07 -16.20
CA CYS A 40 -7.64 0.26 -17.58
C CYS A 40 -8.62 1.27 -18.17
N PHE A 41 -9.92 1.08 -17.93
CA PHE A 41 -10.96 2.00 -18.41
C PHE A 41 -10.83 3.38 -17.75
N ALA A 42 -10.63 3.45 -16.44
CA ALA A 42 -10.44 4.70 -15.71
C ALA A 42 -9.20 5.46 -16.20
N THR A 43 -8.08 4.75 -16.39
CA THR A 43 -6.84 5.32 -16.93
C THR A 43 -7.02 5.80 -18.36
N PHE A 44 -7.66 4.99 -19.22
CA PHE A 44 -7.97 5.36 -20.60
C PHE A 44 -8.86 6.59 -20.67
N LEU A 45 -9.92 6.64 -19.87
CA LEU A 45 -10.82 7.78 -19.81
C LEU A 45 -10.08 9.05 -19.34
N GLY A 46 -9.24 8.95 -18.31
CA GLY A 46 -8.41 10.06 -17.85
C GLY A 46 -7.47 10.58 -18.94
N LEU A 47 -6.77 9.69 -19.64
CA LEU A 47 -5.91 10.05 -20.76
C LEU A 47 -6.70 10.63 -21.95
N LEU A 48 -7.88 10.10 -22.23
CA LEU A 48 -8.75 10.58 -23.30
C LEU A 48 -9.26 12.00 -23.00
N ILE A 49 -9.66 12.29 -21.76
CA ILE A 49 -10.08 13.63 -21.34
C ILE A 49 -8.92 14.62 -21.45
N ILE A 50 -7.73 14.27 -20.95
CA ILE A 50 -6.53 15.11 -21.05
C ILE A 50 -6.16 15.35 -22.52
N SER A 51 -6.18 14.30 -23.35
CA SER A 51 -5.85 14.40 -24.78
C SER A 51 -6.86 15.28 -25.52
N LEU A 52 -8.17 15.06 -25.31
CA LEU A 52 -9.21 15.90 -25.89
C LEU A 52 -9.08 17.35 -25.45
N SER A 53 -8.84 17.60 -24.15
CA SER A 53 -8.62 18.95 -23.64
C SER A 53 -7.45 19.62 -24.36
N TYR A 54 -6.34 18.91 -24.57
CA TYR A 54 -5.17 19.43 -25.27
C TYR A 54 -5.41 19.71 -26.75
N PHE A 55 -6.13 18.83 -27.46
CA PHE A 55 -6.39 18.95 -28.90
C PHE A 55 -7.54 19.91 -29.26
N LEU A 56 -8.57 20.03 -28.41
CA LEU A 56 -9.72 20.91 -28.68
C LEU A 56 -9.44 22.37 -28.32
N VAL A 57 -8.53 22.64 -27.39
CA VAL A 57 -8.21 24.01 -26.98
C VAL A 57 -7.19 24.66 -27.93
N THR A 58 -7.36 25.96 -28.19
CA THR A 58 -6.35 26.75 -28.88
C THR A 58 -5.17 27.00 -27.94
N GLN A 59 -4.07 26.28 -28.16
CA GLN A 59 -2.82 26.48 -27.42
C GLN A 59 -2.22 27.85 -27.77
N SER A 60 -2.15 28.76 -26.80
CA SER A 60 -1.53 30.09 -26.94
C SER A 60 -0.42 30.28 -25.89
N PRO A 61 0.74 29.62 -26.06
CA PRO A 61 1.85 29.75 -25.14
C PRO A 61 2.44 31.17 -25.22
N GLU A 62 2.39 31.89 -24.12
CA GLU A 62 3.05 33.19 -23.93
C GLU A 62 4.09 33.05 -22.82
N THR A 63 5.15 33.86 -22.87
CA THR A 63 6.25 33.80 -21.89
C THR A 63 5.74 33.94 -20.46
N GLU A 64 4.80 34.85 -20.22
CA GLU A 64 4.18 35.08 -18.90
C GLU A 64 3.22 33.96 -18.47
N LYS A 65 2.63 33.22 -19.41
CA LYS A 65 1.77 32.06 -19.08
C LYS A 65 2.59 30.83 -18.72
N LEU A 66 3.84 30.79 -19.16
CA LEU A 66 4.78 29.70 -18.95
C LEU A 66 5.77 29.98 -17.81
N SER A 67 5.80 31.21 -17.27
CA SER A 67 6.63 31.56 -16.12
C SER A 67 6.06 30.99 -14.82
N THR A 68 6.93 30.76 -13.84
CA THR A 68 6.54 30.27 -12.53
C THR A 68 5.69 31.32 -11.81
N TYR A 69 4.60 30.89 -11.19
CA TYR A 69 3.72 31.79 -10.46
C TYR A 69 4.37 32.27 -9.15
N GLU A 70 4.69 33.57 -9.07
CA GLU A 70 5.17 34.23 -7.85
C GLU A 70 4.48 35.58 -7.62
N CYS A 71 3.15 35.55 -7.50
CA CYS A 71 2.32 36.74 -7.25
C CYS A 71 2.55 37.92 -8.23
N GLY A 72 2.96 37.63 -9.47
CA GLY A 72 3.23 38.63 -10.51
C GLY A 72 4.66 39.17 -10.54
N PHE A 73 5.57 38.57 -9.77
CA PHE A 73 7.01 38.87 -9.80
C PHE A 73 7.81 37.73 -10.43
N ASP A 74 9.02 38.05 -10.87
CA ASP A 74 10.00 37.03 -11.26
C ASP A 74 10.40 36.21 -10.04
N PRO A 75 10.61 34.89 -10.19
CA PRO A 75 10.87 34.05 -9.04
C PRO A 75 12.11 34.46 -8.25
N TYR A 76 11.97 34.62 -6.94
CA TYR A 76 13.08 35.01 -6.07
C TYR A 76 13.82 33.78 -5.55
N GLY A 77 15.09 33.63 -5.95
CA GLY A 77 16.02 32.65 -5.39
C GLY A 77 16.11 31.31 -6.11
N ASP A 78 16.99 30.43 -5.62
CA ASP A 78 17.15 29.07 -6.13
C ASP A 78 16.11 28.15 -5.46
N THR A 79 15.50 27.25 -6.22
CA THR A 79 14.49 26.29 -5.72
C THR A 79 15.10 25.16 -4.90
N ARG A 80 16.42 25.15 -4.70
CA ARG A 80 17.20 24.11 -4.00
C ARG A 80 17.36 24.35 -2.49
N GLU A 81 16.36 24.96 -1.87
CA GLU A 81 16.36 25.14 -0.42
C GLU A 81 16.22 23.81 0.32
N GLN A 82 16.77 23.77 1.54
CA GLN A 82 16.70 22.58 2.38
C GLN A 82 15.26 22.39 2.87
N PHE A 83 14.63 21.31 2.43
CA PHE A 83 13.34 20.90 2.98
C PHE A 83 13.49 20.51 4.46
N ASN A 84 12.43 20.78 5.23
CA ASN A 84 12.44 20.49 6.65
C ASN A 84 12.55 18.97 6.91
N ILE A 85 13.49 18.55 7.77
CA ILE A 85 13.71 17.15 8.15
C ILE A 85 12.46 16.47 8.74
N ARG A 86 11.49 17.24 9.26
CA ARG A 86 10.25 16.73 9.85
C ARG A 86 9.45 15.85 8.86
N PHE A 87 9.47 16.13 7.56
CA PHE A 87 8.83 15.27 6.55
C PHE A 87 9.42 13.86 6.52
N TYR A 88 10.74 13.76 6.69
CA TYR A 88 11.44 12.48 6.69
C TYR A 88 11.10 11.65 7.93
N ILE A 89 10.98 12.28 9.11
CA ILE A 89 10.59 11.62 10.35
C ILE A 89 9.19 11.01 10.22
N ILE A 90 8.24 11.78 9.67
CA ILE A 90 6.87 11.30 9.43
C ILE A 90 6.86 10.14 8.44
N ALA A 91 7.66 10.20 7.37
CA ALA A 91 7.76 9.14 6.38
C ALA A 91 8.32 7.83 6.97
N ILE A 92 9.38 7.90 7.79
CA ILE A 92 9.89 6.70 8.49
C ILE A 92 8.83 6.12 9.43
N LEU A 93 8.16 6.98 10.19
CA LEU A 93 7.12 6.55 11.12
C LEU A 93 5.97 5.84 10.38
N PHE A 94 5.55 6.37 9.24
CA PHE A 94 4.55 5.76 8.38
C PHE A 94 4.99 4.37 7.90
N VAL A 95 6.22 4.21 7.43
CA VAL A 95 6.75 2.91 6.97
C VAL A 95 6.78 1.89 8.11
N LEU A 96 7.16 2.32 9.31
CA LEU A 96 7.20 1.46 10.50
C LEU A 96 5.80 0.96 10.86
N PHE A 97 4.80 1.84 10.86
CA PHE A 97 3.40 1.46 11.11
C PHE A 97 2.78 0.61 10.00
N ASP A 98 3.16 0.83 8.74
CA ASP A 98 2.69 -0.01 7.64
C ASP A 98 3.21 -1.45 7.79
N ILE A 99 4.47 -1.61 8.20
CA ILE A 99 5.04 -2.92 8.52
C ILE A 99 4.32 -3.58 9.70
N GLU A 100 3.95 -2.82 10.74
CA GLU A 100 3.15 -3.33 11.87
C GLU A 100 1.82 -3.95 11.39
N ILE A 101 1.11 -3.25 10.51
CA ILE A 101 -0.18 -3.72 9.97
C ILE A 101 0.01 -4.98 9.13
N ILE A 102 1.09 -5.07 8.33
CA ILE A 102 1.40 -6.27 7.55
C ILE A 102 1.57 -7.50 8.46
N PHE A 103 2.16 -7.35 9.65
CA PHE A 103 2.24 -8.43 10.64
C PHE A 103 0.93 -8.69 11.37
N MET A 104 0.14 -7.64 11.63
CA MET A 104 -1.14 -7.76 12.32
C MET A 104 -2.20 -8.49 11.49
N LEU A 105 -2.21 -8.33 10.17
CA LEU A 105 -3.20 -8.96 9.29
C LEU A 105 -3.26 -10.50 9.40
N PRO A 106 -2.15 -11.26 9.19
CA PRO A 106 -2.19 -12.72 9.33
C PRO A 106 -2.49 -13.17 10.77
N TRP A 107 -2.07 -12.41 11.78
CA TRP A 107 -2.42 -12.69 13.18
C TRP A 107 -3.94 -12.57 13.43
N CYS A 108 -4.56 -11.48 12.97
CA CYS A 108 -6.01 -11.29 13.05
C CYS A 108 -6.79 -12.39 12.31
N LEU A 109 -6.32 -12.80 11.13
CA LEU A 109 -6.98 -13.83 10.32
C LEU A 109 -6.88 -15.24 10.93
N SER A 110 -5.81 -15.53 11.69
CA SER A 110 -5.55 -16.85 12.28
C SER A 110 -5.84 -16.92 13.78
N LEU A 111 -6.45 -15.87 14.37
CA LEU A 111 -6.65 -15.74 15.82
C LEU A 111 -7.35 -16.94 16.47
N SER A 112 -8.30 -17.57 15.77
CA SER A 112 -9.03 -18.75 16.28
C SER A 112 -8.20 -20.03 16.34
N GLN A 113 -7.05 -20.07 15.67
CA GLN A 113 -6.16 -21.23 15.57
C GLN A 113 -4.88 -21.05 16.40
N LEU A 114 -4.66 -19.86 16.96
CA LEU A 114 -3.49 -19.54 17.75
C LEU A 114 -3.65 -20.03 19.20
N ASP A 115 -2.56 -20.56 19.74
CA ASP A 115 -2.45 -20.83 21.16
C ASP A 115 -2.26 -19.52 21.95
N LEU A 116 -2.44 -19.58 23.28
CA LEU A 116 -2.35 -18.42 24.16
C LEU A 116 -0.99 -17.70 24.02
N LEU A 117 0.08 -18.45 23.75
CA LEU A 117 1.41 -17.89 23.49
C LEU A 117 1.45 -17.02 22.22
N GLY A 118 0.82 -17.46 21.14
CA GLY A 118 0.75 -16.69 19.87
C GLY A 118 -0.13 -15.45 19.97
N PHE A 119 -1.10 -15.46 20.87
CA PHE A 119 -1.86 -14.26 21.22
C PHE A 119 -0.96 -13.24 21.94
N TRP A 120 -0.27 -13.65 23.01
CA TRP A 120 0.55 -12.75 23.80
C TRP A 120 1.79 -12.23 23.06
N SER A 121 2.39 -13.03 22.19
CA SER A 121 3.55 -12.57 21.40
C SER A 121 3.22 -11.37 20.50
N MET A 122 2.00 -11.32 19.93
CA MET A 122 1.58 -10.17 19.13
C MET A 122 1.25 -8.97 20.01
N VAL A 123 0.63 -9.19 21.17
CA VAL A 123 0.35 -8.11 22.13
C VAL A 123 1.65 -7.44 22.60
N GLU A 124 2.70 -8.23 22.86
CA GLU A 124 4.04 -7.73 23.19
C GLU A 124 4.63 -6.91 22.03
N PHE A 125 4.58 -7.44 20.80
CA PHE A 125 5.04 -6.74 19.60
C PHE A 125 4.34 -5.39 19.39
N LEU A 126 3.01 -5.33 19.54
CA LEU A 126 2.24 -4.08 19.44
C LEU A 126 2.61 -3.10 20.57
N ALA A 127 2.87 -3.60 21.77
CA ALA A 127 3.27 -2.77 22.89
C ALA A 127 4.65 -2.12 22.66
N GLU A 128 5.63 -2.85 22.13
CA GLU A 128 6.97 -2.31 21.81
C GLU A 128 6.89 -1.15 20.80
N LEU A 129 6.15 -1.34 19.72
CA LEU A 129 5.97 -0.30 18.69
C LEU A 129 5.13 0.87 19.21
N GLY A 130 4.09 0.60 20.01
CA GLY A 130 3.29 1.62 20.67
C GLY A 130 4.11 2.48 21.63
N ILE A 131 5.05 1.90 22.39
CA ILE A 131 5.99 2.64 23.23
C ILE A 131 6.91 3.51 22.37
N GLY A 132 7.43 2.97 21.27
CA GLY A 132 8.24 3.72 20.31
C GLY A 132 7.50 4.94 19.75
N PHE A 133 6.22 4.79 19.43
CA PHE A 133 5.38 5.89 18.97
C PHE A 133 5.17 6.95 20.05
N ILE A 134 4.82 6.54 21.28
CA ILE A 134 4.64 7.46 22.41
C ILE A 134 5.94 8.24 22.66
N TYR A 135 7.10 7.59 22.58
CA TYR A 135 8.39 8.25 22.71
C TYR A 135 8.58 9.36 21.66
N VAL A 136 8.33 9.05 20.38
CA VAL A 136 8.45 10.02 19.27
C VAL A 136 7.47 11.18 19.45
N TRP A 137 6.25 10.91 19.94
CA TRP A 137 5.27 11.93 20.27
C TRP A 137 5.78 12.85 21.38
N CYS A 138 6.25 12.29 22.50
CA CYS A 138 6.76 13.06 23.63
C CYS A 138 7.97 13.93 23.28
N VAL A 139 8.79 13.52 22.31
CA VAL A 139 9.92 14.31 21.79
C VAL A 139 9.46 15.49 20.92
N GLY A 140 8.18 15.55 20.54
CA GLY A 140 7.63 16.61 19.68
C GLY A 140 8.07 16.48 18.23
N ALA A 141 8.56 15.29 17.81
CA ALA A 141 9.07 15.09 16.46
C ALA A 141 7.98 15.14 15.37
N ILE A 142 6.71 15.08 15.78
CA ILE A 142 5.50 15.14 14.94
C ILE A 142 4.87 16.56 14.99
N GLU A 143 5.35 17.46 15.85
CA GLU A 143 4.74 18.77 16.03
C GLU A 143 5.05 19.72 14.85
N TRP A 144 3.99 20.37 14.37
CA TRP A 144 4.03 21.39 13.33
C TRP A 144 3.61 22.73 13.93
N SER A 145 4.41 23.21 14.88
CA SER A 145 4.37 24.56 15.41
C SER A 145 5.78 25.11 15.54
#